data_AF-A0A662LPS2-F1
#
_entry.id   AF-A0A662LPS2-F1
#
_cell.length_a   1.000
_cell.length_b   1.000
_cell.length_c   1.000
_cell.angle_alpha   90.00
_cell.angle_beta   90.00
_cell.angle_gamma   90.00
#
_symmetry.space_group_name_H-M   'P 1'
#
loop_
_entity.id
_entity.type
_entity.pdbx_description
1 polymer ?
#
loop_
_entity_poly.entity_id
_entity_poly.type
_entity_poly.pdbx_seq_one_letter_code
_entity_poly.pdbx_strand_id
1 'polypeptide(L)'
;MKFQLKRLLAQFFIFLSANLRPFGVKTGFCYPFFYCNACPSATSACPLRPLEVSVYKFIQDDNSIKWTFLLFPIAILGLIGALSGRAVCGWACPIGLLQRVTGKIARKFKKYPLFKKMGKHPIEQYLRYIKYINLIGLVFVTSALIGFYFTDICPIGFLTGTIPTLLLFPGKYGPSSYFWIALVIFILFLILIFLIERGWCRYFCPVGAILAPFNKISLMHITRVPEETFQKECLHCNACSN
;
A
#
# COMPACT_ATOMS: atom_id res chain seq x y z
N MET A 1 -20.96 -12.82 -6.87
CA MET A 1 -19.81 -13.11 -7.77
C MET A 1 -19.44 -11.97 -8.74
N LYS A 2 -20.41 -11.33 -9.43
CA LYS A 2 -20.14 -10.29 -10.46
C LYS A 2 -19.23 -9.12 -10.02
N PHE A 3 -19.38 -8.61 -8.80
CA PHE A 3 -18.54 -7.50 -8.29
C PHE A 3 -17.08 -7.88 -8.03
N GLN A 4 -16.79 -9.14 -7.66
CA GLN A 4 -15.41 -9.58 -7.42
C GLN A 4 -14.62 -9.69 -8.73
N LEU A 5 -15.28 -10.16 -9.80
CA LEU A 5 -14.68 -10.27 -11.13
C LEU A 5 -14.39 -8.89 -11.73
N LYS A 6 -15.36 -7.97 -11.69
CA LYS A 6 -15.16 -6.57 -12.14
C LYS A 6 -13.97 -5.91 -11.45
N ARG A 7 -13.84 -6.12 -10.14
CA ARG A 7 -12.71 -5.57 -9.37
C ARG A 7 -11.38 -6.23 -9.73
N LEU A 8 -11.37 -7.53 -10.00
CA LEU A 8 -10.15 -8.23 -10.42
C LEU A 8 -9.68 -7.74 -11.81
N LEU A 9 -10.61 -7.60 -12.75
CA LEU A 9 -10.32 -7.05 -14.08
C LEU A 9 -9.79 -5.62 -14.00
N ALA A 10 -10.40 -4.77 -13.19
CA ALA A 10 -9.91 -3.41 -12.96
C ALA A 10 -8.47 -3.40 -12.41
N GLN A 11 -8.17 -4.23 -11.40
CA GLN A 11 -6.83 -4.33 -10.83
C GLN A 11 -5.80 -4.84 -11.84
N PHE A 12 -6.17 -5.82 -12.68
CA PHE A 12 -5.28 -6.36 -13.70
C PHE A 12 -5.00 -5.33 -14.80
N PHE A 13 -6.04 -4.61 -15.25
CA PHE A 13 -5.89 -3.54 -16.24
C PHE A 13 -5.00 -2.41 -15.73
N ILE A 14 -5.18 -2.00 -14.46
CA ILE A 14 -4.35 -0.95 -13.83
C ILE A 14 -2.91 -1.43 -13.61
N PHE A 15 -2.71 -2.72 -13.29
CA PHE A 15 -1.36 -3.28 -13.22
C PHE A 15 -0.67 -3.26 -14.58
N LEU A 16 -1.37 -3.63 -15.65
CA LEU A 16 -0.83 -3.57 -17.01
C LEU A 16 -0.51 -2.12 -17.41
N SER A 17 -1.42 -1.18 -17.15
CA SER A 17 -1.21 0.24 -17.47
C SER A 17 -0.07 0.86 -16.67
N ALA A 18 0.13 0.43 -15.42
CA ALA A 18 1.27 0.85 -14.62
C ALA A 18 2.62 0.37 -15.18
N ASN A 19 2.64 -0.67 -16.03
CA ASN A 19 3.84 -1.30 -16.58
C ASN A 19 4.11 -0.99 -18.06
N LEU A 20 3.52 0.08 -18.62
CA LEU A 20 3.62 0.44 -20.05
C LEU A 20 4.92 1.17 -20.44
N ARG A 21 5.89 1.34 -19.54
CA ARG A 21 7.15 2.04 -19.87
C ARG A 21 7.96 1.42 -21.02
N PRO A 22 8.00 0.08 -21.23
CA PRO A 22 8.65 -0.52 -22.39
C PRO A 22 8.07 -0.04 -23.73
N PHE A 23 6.81 0.41 -23.73
CA PHE A 23 6.14 1.00 -24.90
C PHE A 23 6.36 2.52 -25.02
N GLY A 24 7.29 3.10 -24.25
CA GLY A 24 7.63 4.52 -24.31
C GLY A 24 6.70 5.44 -23.51
N VAL A 25 5.68 4.90 -22.84
CA VAL A 25 4.75 5.71 -22.03
C VAL A 25 5.41 6.06 -20.70
N LYS A 26 5.71 7.36 -20.50
CA LYS A 26 6.16 7.91 -19.22
C LYS A 26 5.20 9.00 -18.80
N THR A 27 4.47 8.75 -17.73
CA THR A 27 3.61 9.76 -17.12
C THR A 27 4.40 10.49 -16.03
N GLY A 28 4.41 11.82 -16.06
CA GLY A 28 5.00 12.66 -15.01
C GLY A 28 4.19 12.68 -13.69
N PHE A 29 3.19 11.80 -13.56
CA PHE A 29 2.29 11.74 -12.41
C PHE A 29 2.79 10.77 -11.33
N CYS A 30 2.22 10.89 -10.14
CA CYS A 30 2.39 9.91 -9.06
C CYS A 30 1.25 8.90 -9.06
N TYR A 31 1.54 7.64 -8.71
CA TYR A 31 0.49 6.66 -8.51
C TYR A 31 -0.40 7.03 -7.32
N PRO A 32 -1.73 6.93 -7.44
CA PRO A 32 -2.64 7.13 -6.31
C PRO A 32 -2.72 5.90 -5.38
N PHE A 33 -1.86 4.92 -5.60
CA PHE A 33 -1.78 3.69 -4.85
C PHE A 33 -0.32 3.30 -4.65
N PHE A 34 -0.10 2.27 -3.84
CA PHE A 34 1.24 1.85 -3.48
C PHE A 34 1.88 0.98 -4.57
N TYR A 35 2.64 1.62 -5.45
CA TYR A 35 3.43 0.98 -6.50
C TYR A 35 4.76 1.71 -6.68
N CYS A 36 5.84 0.96 -6.90
CA CYS A 36 7.20 1.47 -6.84
C CYS A 36 7.76 1.75 -8.24
N ASN A 37 8.42 2.90 -8.39
CA ASN A 37 9.16 3.28 -9.59
C ASN A 37 10.51 2.56 -9.73
N ALA A 38 10.91 1.73 -8.77
CA ALA A 38 12.08 0.85 -8.89
C ALA A 38 11.86 -0.24 -9.95
N CYS A 39 10.61 -0.51 -10.35
CA CYS A 39 10.33 -1.39 -11.48
C CYS A 39 10.81 -0.72 -12.78
N PRO A 40 11.66 -1.37 -13.60
CA PRO A 40 12.13 -0.79 -14.87
C PRO A 40 10.98 -0.48 -15.84
N SER A 41 9.86 -1.18 -15.69
CA SER A 41 8.65 -1.04 -16.50
C SER A 41 7.64 -0.03 -15.93
N ALA A 42 7.91 0.59 -14.77
CA ALA A 42 6.97 1.53 -14.14
C ALA A 42 6.76 2.80 -14.97
N THR A 43 5.49 3.16 -15.17
CA THR A 43 5.04 4.30 -15.98
C THR A 43 5.03 5.62 -15.19
N SER A 44 4.86 5.56 -13.87
CA SER A 44 4.67 6.70 -12.97
C SER A 44 5.52 6.56 -11.69
N ALA A 45 5.60 7.62 -10.87
CA ALA A 45 6.38 7.62 -9.63
C ALA A 45 5.59 7.14 -8.40
N CYS A 46 6.27 6.59 -7.39
CA CYS A 46 5.68 6.34 -6.07
C CYS A 46 5.42 7.68 -5.36
N PRO A 47 4.23 7.93 -4.78
CA PRO A 47 3.95 9.20 -4.11
C PRO A 47 4.76 9.43 -2.82
N LEU A 48 5.36 8.37 -2.24
CA LEU A 48 6.15 8.50 -1.01
C LEU A 48 7.53 9.10 -1.26
N ARG A 49 8.21 8.77 -2.36
CA ARG A 49 9.59 9.24 -2.60
C ARG A 49 9.67 10.78 -2.66
N PRO A 50 8.80 11.49 -3.39
CA PRO A 50 8.80 12.96 -3.39
C PRO A 50 8.55 13.55 -2.00
N LEU A 51 7.69 12.91 -1.18
CA LEU A 51 7.45 13.33 0.20
C LEU A 51 8.71 13.19 1.05
N GLU A 52 9.38 12.04 1.00
CA GLU A 52 10.61 11.80 1.77
C GLU A 52 11.74 12.75 1.35
N VAL A 53 11.90 12.98 0.03
CA VAL A 53 12.90 13.92 -0.50
C VAL A 53 12.58 15.35 -0.07
N SER A 54 11.31 15.75 -0.05
CA SER A 54 10.93 17.08 0.43
C SER A 54 11.27 17.28 1.91
N VAL A 55 11.06 16.27 2.74
CA VAL A 55 11.34 16.32 4.18
C VAL A 55 12.84 16.36 4.43
N TYR A 56 13.59 15.48 3.74
CA TYR A 56 15.05 15.45 3.80
C TYR A 56 15.66 16.82 3.46
N LYS A 57 15.25 17.41 2.33
CA LYS A 57 15.76 18.71 1.89
C LYS A 57 15.40 19.86 2.83
N PHE A 58 14.21 19.78 3.42
CA PHE A 58 13.77 20.79 4.39
C PHE A 58 14.60 20.74 5.68
N ILE A 59 15.01 19.56 6.16
CA ILE A 59 15.64 19.44 7.49
C ILE A 59 17.16 19.43 7.42
N GLN A 60 17.76 18.85 6.38
CA GLN A 60 19.20 18.54 6.36
C GLN A 60 19.99 19.27 5.28
N ASP A 61 19.36 19.70 4.18
CA ASP A 61 20.06 20.24 3.01
C ASP A 61 20.17 21.78 3.06
N ASP A 62 19.03 22.50 3.03
CA ASP A 62 19.07 23.96 2.76
C ASP A 62 17.92 24.75 3.41
N ASN A 63 17.17 24.14 4.36
CA ASN A 63 15.92 24.67 4.92
C ASN A 63 14.88 25.14 3.87
N SER A 64 15.10 24.82 2.59
CA SER A 64 14.25 25.24 1.49
C SER A 64 13.21 24.15 1.19
N ILE A 65 11.95 24.45 1.52
CA ILE A 65 10.84 23.57 1.15
C ILE A 65 10.64 23.69 -0.36
N LYS A 66 11.02 22.65 -1.11
CA LYS A 66 10.59 22.51 -2.50
C LYS A 66 9.12 22.09 -2.52
N TRP A 67 8.24 23.08 -2.36
CA TRP A 67 6.78 22.92 -2.29
C TRP A 67 6.21 22.05 -3.40
N THR A 68 6.80 22.07 -4.59
CA THR A 68 6.42 21.20 -5.71
C THR A 68 6.48 19.71 -5.35
N PHE A 69 7.52 19.23 -4.67
CA PHE A 69 7.67 17.82 -4.31
C PHE A 69 6.76 17.39 -3.17
N LEU A 70 6.31 18.34 -2.33
CA LEU A 70 5.39 18.09 -1.22
C LEU A 70 3.94 18.18 -1.66
N LEU A 71 3.55 19.27 -2.31
CA LEU A 71 2.17 19.56 -2.69
C LEU A 71 1.68 18.64 -3.79
N PHE A 72 2.51 18.28 -4.77
CA PHE A 72 2.09 17.44 -5.89
C PHE A 72 1.58 16.04 -5.46
N PRO A 73 2.33 15.22 -4.68
CA PRO A 73 1.82 13.93 -4.23
C PRO A 73 0.64 14.06 -3.25
N ILE A 74 0.62 15.10 -2.40
CA ILE A 74 -0.50 15.35 -1.47
C ILE A 74 -1.76 15.74 -2.24
N ALA A 75 -1.65 16.59 -3.27
CA ALA A 75 -2.77 17.01 -4.08
C ALA A 75 -3.38 15.83 -4.85
N ILE A 76 -2.54 14.97 -5.46
CA ILE A 76 -3.01 13.78 -6.18
C ILE A 76 -3.68 12.79 -5.23
N LEU A 77 -3.01 12.45 -4.11
CA LEU A 77 -3.57 11.52 -3.11
C LEU A 77 -4.80 12.10 -2.42
N GLY A 78 -4.83 13.41 -2.20
CA GLY A 78 -5.93 14.13 -1.58
C GLY A 78 -7.15 14.20 -2.48
N LEU A 79 -6.98 14.52 -3.77
CA LEU A 79 -8.07 14.54 -4.75
C LEU A 79 -8.68 13.15 -4.90
N ILE A 80 -7.85 12.13 -5.11
CA ILE A 80 -8.33 10.76 -5.34
C ILE A 80 -8.86 10.16 -4.02
N GLY A 81 -8.24 10.50 -2.89
CA GLY A 81 -8.75 10.22 -1.56
C GLY A 81 -10.12 10.86 -1.31
N ALA A 82 -10.33 12.11 -1.68
CA ALA A 82 -11.62 12.78 -1.53
C ALA A 82 -12.71 12.16 -2.43
N LEU A 83 -12.35 11.67 -3.61
CA LEU A 83 -13.30 11.00 -4.50
C LEU A 83 -13.65 9.58 -4.02
N SER A 84 -12.65 8.82 -3.58
CA SER A 84 -12.76 7.37 -3.42
C SER A 84 -12.20 6.79 -2.11
N GLY A 85 -11.62 7.63 -1.28
CA GLY A 85 -11.01 7.26 -0.01
C GLY A 85 -9.97 6.15 -0.17
N ARG A 86 -10.08 5.15 0.68
CA ARG A 86 -9.26 3.94 0.69
C ARG A 86 -9.75 2.88 -0.30
N ALA A 87 -10.82 3.13 -1.06
CA ALA A 87 -11.29 2.20 -2.08
C ALA A 87 -10.23 1.97 -3.17
N VAL A 88 -9.39 2.98 -3.46
CA VAL A 88 -8.24 2.89 -4.38
C VAL A 88 -7.31 1.73 -4.04
N CYS A 89 -6.99 1.55 -2.75
CA CYS A 89 -6.16 0.43 -2.29
C CYS A 89 -6.80 -0.94 -2.57
N GLY A 90 -8.12 -1.00 -2.71
CA GLY A 90 -8.86 -2.20 -3.06
C GLY A 90 -9.01 -2.41 -4.56
N TRP A 91 -9.23 -1.35 -5.33
CA TRP A 91 -9.63 -1.41 -6.75
C TRP A 91 -8.49 -1.16 -7.72
N ALA A 92 -7.52 -0.31 -7.37
CA ALA A 92 -6.43 0.09 -8.23
C ALA A 92 -5.08 -0.50 -7.83
N CYS A 93 -4.82 -0.66 -6.52
CA CYS A 93 -3.51 -1.09 -6.04
C CYS A 93 -3.19 -2.55 -6.43
N PRO A 94 -2.06 -2.81 -7.13
CA PRO A 94 -1.60 -4.16 -7.45
C PRO A 94 -1.27 -4.99 -6.20
N ILE A 95 -0.78 -4.34 -5.13
CA ILE A 95 -0.53 -5.02 -3.84
C ILE A 95 -1.85 -5.47 -3.21
N GLY A 96 -2.93 -4.72 -3.42
CA GLY A 96 -4.26 -5.16 -3.01
C GLY A 96 -4.73 -6.42 -3.75
N LEU A 97 -4.29 -6.62 -5.00
CA LEU A 97 -4.54 -7.85 -5.76
C LEU A 97 -3.70 -8.99 -5.19
N LEU A 98 -2.40 -8.76 -4.94
CA LEU A 98 -1.51 -9.75 -4.33
C LEU A 98 -2.07 -10.25 -2.99
N GLN A 99 -2.47 -9.33 -2.11
CA GLN A 99 -3.04 -9.67 -0.80
C GLN A 99 -4.40 -10.35 -0.85
N ARG A 100 -5.14 -10.22 -1.96
CA ARG A 100 -6.39 -10.96 -2.17
C ARG A 100 -6.11 -12.40 -2.58
N VAL A 101 -5.11 -12.62 -3.42
CA VAL A 101 -4.66 -13.97 -3.81
C VAL A 101 -4.11 -14.69 -2.58
N THR A 102 -3.17 -14.08 -1.86
CA THR A 102 -2.62 -14.66 -0.61
C THR A 102 -3.68 -14.74 0.50
N GLY A 103 -4.68 -13.86 0.50
CA GLY A 103 -5.80 -13.90 1.44
C GLY A 103 -6.67 -15.17 1.35
N LYS A 104 -6.75 -15.82 0.17
CA LYS A 104 -7.38 -17.15 0.07
C LYS A 104 -6.60 -18.20 0.86
N ILE A 105 -5.27 -18.09 0.84
CA ILE A 105 -4.36 -18.98 1.55
C ILE A 105 -4.41 -18.68 3.05
N ALA A 106 -4.40 -17.41 3.45
CA ALA A 106 -4.57 -16.97 4.83
C ALA A 106 -5.85 -17.53 5.48
N ARG A 107 -6.97 -17.57 4.74
CA ARG A 107 -8.22 -18.19 5.21
C ARG A 107 -8.10 -19.68 5.48
N LYS A 108 -7.28 -20.39 4.71
CA LYS A 108 -6.99 -21.81 4.93
C LYS A 108 -6.20 -21.99 6.22
N PHE A 109 -5.20 -21.14 6.47
CA PHE A 109 -4.42 -21.15 7.72
C PHE A 109 -5.25 -20.80 8.96
N LYS A 110 -6.29 -19.96 8.81
CA LYS A 110 -7.20 -19.60 9.89
C LYS A 110 -8.04 -20.78 10.42
N LYS A 111 -8.04 -21.93 9.73
CA LYS A 111 -8.65 -23.17 10.22
C LYS A 111 -7.87 -23.76 11.40
N TYR A 112 -6.57 -23.46 11.53
CA TYR A 112 -5.76 -23.92 12.65
C TYR A 112 -6.04 -23.09 13.92
N PRO A 113 -6.18 -23.73 15.09
CA PRO A 113 -6.59 -23.06 16.33
C PRO A 113 -5.63 -21.93 16.77
N LEU A 114 -4.33 -22.08 16.48
CA LEU A 114 -3.29 -21.06 16.72
C LEU A 114 -3.59 -19.72 16.02
N PHE A 115 -4.10 -19.75 14.80
CA PHE A 115 -4.33 -18.55 13.97
C PHE A 115 -5.80 -18.10 13.95
N LYS A 116 -6.71 -18.88 14.55
CA LYS A 116 -8.15 -18.58 14.61
C LYS A 116 -8.45 -17.29 15.39
N LYS A 117 -7.62 -16.97 16.40
CA LYS A 117 -7.75 -15.76 17.24
C LYS A 117 -7.12 -14.50 16.61
N MET A 118 -6.23 -14.65 15.63
CA MET A 118 -5.71 -13.51 14.86
C MET A 118 -6.83 -12.96 13.96
N GLY A 119 -7.15 -11.67 14.11
CA GLY A 119 -8.22 -10.99 13.38
C GLY A 119 -9.39 -10.51 14.22
N LYS A 120 -9.48 -10.89 15.51
CA LYS A 120 -10.67 -10.69 16.36
C LYS A 120 -10.39 -10.11 17.75
N HIS A 121 -9.13 -9.98 18.16
CA HIS A 121 -8.81 -9.41 19.46
C HIS A 121 -9.01 -7.88 19.49
N PRO A 122 -9.43 -7.30 20.63
CA PRO A 122 -9.58 -5.85 20.78
C PRO A 122 -8.27 -5.10 20.53
N ILE A 123 -7.12 -5.73 20.79
CA ILE A 123 -5.78 -5.22 20.48
C ILE A 123 -5.59 -4.88 18.99
N GLU A 124 -6.33 -5.53 18.08
CA GLU A 124 -6.26 -5.22 16.64
C GLU A 124 -6.69 -3.81 16.27
N GLN A 125 -7.56 -3.19 17.07
CA GLN A 125 -7.95 -1.81 16.83
C GLN A 125 -6.76 -0.86 17.01
N TYR A 126 -5.90 -1.13 17.99
CA TYR A 126 -4.68 -0.38 18.26
C TYR A 126 -3.59 -0.69 17.22
N LEU A 127 -3.43 -1.96 16.83
CA LEU A 127 -2.51 -2.36 15.75
C LEU A 127 -2.79 -1.62 14.43
N ARG A 128 -4.06 -1.24 14.15
CA ARG A 128 -4.40 -0.43 12.97
C ARG A 128 -3.76 0.97 12.98
N TYR A 129 -3.34 1.49 14.13
CA TYR A 129 -2.63 2.76 14.24
C TYR A 129 -1.13 2.66 13.95
N ILE A 130 -0.56 1.45 13.97
CA ILE A 130 0.86 1.22 13.66
C ILE A 130 1.23 1.74 12.26
N LYS A 131 0.30 1.77 11.30
CA LYS A 131 0.56 2.36 9.97
C LYS A 131 0.85 3.86 10.04
N TYR A 132 0.29 4.59 11.01
CA TYR A 132 0.58 6.01 11.22
C TYR A 132 1.94 6.18 11.88
N ILE A 133 2.30 5.27 12.79
CA ILE A 133 3.65 5.21 13.36
C ILE A 133 4.67 4.93 12.25
N ASN A 134 4.40 4.00 11.33
CA ASN A 134 5.26 3.76 10.17
C ASN A 134 5.32 4.96 9.23
N LEU A 135 4.18 5.64 8.99
CA LEU A 135 4.17 6.85 8.18
C LEU A 135 5.07 7.92 8.82
N ILE A 136 4.85 8.27 10.09
CA ILE A 136 5.62 9.31 10.77
C ILE A 136 7.08 8.86 10.95
N GLY A 137 7.31 7.69 11.52
CA GLY A 137 8.62 7.14 11.80
C GLY A 137 9.45 6.90 10.54
N LEU A 138 8.98 6.02 9.65
CA LEU A 138 9.77 5.60 8.49
C LEU A 138 9.78 6.65 7.37
N VAL A 139 8.69 7.38 7.13
CA VAL A 139 8.63 8.32 5.99
C VAL A 139 9.16 9.71 6.39
N PHE A 140 8.85 10.19 7.60
CA PHE A 140 9.25 11.55 8.02
C PHE A 140 10.48 11.54 8.94
N VAL A 141 10.53 10.72 9.99
CA VAL A 141 11.62 10.78 10.98
C VAL A 141 12.92 10.22 10.43
N THR A 142 12.91 9.06 9.75
CA THR A 142 14.16 8.50 9.21
C THR A 142 14.74 9.32 8.05
N SER A 143 13.87 9.94 7.25
CA SER A 143 14.31 10.87 6.20
C SER A 143 14.83 12.18 6.79
N ALA A 144 14.23 12.68 7.87
CA ALA A 144 14.67 13.89 8.57
C ALA A 144 16.02 13.74 9.27
N LEU A 145 16.20 12.66 10.03
CA LEU A 145 17.33 12.53 10.97
C LEU A 145 18.53 11.77 10.38
N ILE A 146 18.28 10.76 9.56
CA ILE A 146 19.29 9.79 9.12
C ILE A 146 19.61 9.98 7.63
N GLY A 147 18.78 10.71 6.89
CA GLY A 147 18.85 10.77 5.43
C GLY A 147 18.46 9.48 4.74
N PHE A 148 17.76 8.60 5.47
CA PHE A 148 17.36 7.29 4.98
C PHE A 148 15.96 7.33 4.39
N TYR A 149 15.79 6.75 3.20
CA TYR A 149 14.51 6.70 2.52
C TYR A 149 13.87 5.32 2.68
N PHE A 150 12.68 5.25 3.28
CA PHE A 150 11.93 4.00 3.39
C PHE A 150 11.65 3.36 2.01
N THR A 151 11.55 4.19 0.98
CA THR A 151 11.41 3.71 -0.41
C THR A 151 12.59 2.86 -0.91
N ASP A 152 13.79 2.96 -0.30
CA ASP A 152 14.96 2.15 -0.67
C ASP A 152 14.90 0.71 -0.10
N ILE A 153 14.25 0.52 1.05
CA ILE A 153 14.01 -0.81 1.68
C ILE A 153 12.59 -1.32 1.47
N CYS A 154 11.83 -0.66 0.60
CA CYS A 154 10.42 -0.97 0.42
C CYS A 154 10.25 -2.40 -0.12
N PRO A 155 9.44 -3.26 0.54
CA PRO A 155 9.22 -4.63 0.07
C PRO A 155 8.55 -4.69 -1.31
N ILE A 156 7.83 -3.64 -1.69
CA ILE A 156 7.23 -3.51 -3.03
C ILE A 156 8.32 -3.23 -4.06
N GLY A 157 9.25 -2.33 -3.75
CA GLY A 157 10.40 -2.04 -4.62
C GLY A 157 11.26 -3.28 -4.83
N PHE A 158 11.47 -4.08 -3.78
CA PHE A 158 12.15 -5.37 -3.89
C PHE A 158 11.40 -6.34 -4.81
N LEU A 159 10.08 -6.47 -4.62
CA LEU A 159 9.24 -7.36 -5.42
C LEU A 159 9.15 -6.97 -6.90
N THR A 160 9.00 -5.67 -7.19
CA THR A 160 8.72 -5.18 -8.55
C THR A 160 9.97 -4.70 -9.30
N GLY A 161 11.03 -4.35 -8.60
CA GLY A 161 12.29 -3.84 -9.17
C GLY A 161 13.41 -4.86 -9.05
N THR A 162 13.84 -5.15 -7.82
CA THR A 162 15.00 -6.02 -7.55
C THR A 162 14.84 -7.41 -8.13
N ILE A 163 13.74 -8.11 -7.84
CA ILE A 163 13.54 -9.49 -8.32
C ILE A 163 13.51 -9.57 -9.86
N PRO A 164 12.70 -8.76 -10.58
CA PRO A 164 12.70 -8.80 -12.04
C PRO A 164 14.04 -8.40 -12.67
N THR A 165 14.75 -7.44 -12.07
CA THR A 165 16.06 -7.02 -12.59
C THR A 165 17.11 -8.11 -12.43
N LEU A 166 17.11 -8.83 -11.30
CA LEU A 166 17.98 -9.97 -11.06
C LEU A 166 17.70 -11.13 -12.04
N LEU A 167 16.41 -11.37 -12.34
CA LEU A 167 16.00 -12.43 -13.25
C LEU A 167 16.30 -12.11 -14.73
N LEU A 168 16.07 -10.87 -15.16
CA LEU A 168 16.21 -10.44 -16.55
C LEU A 168 17.66 -10.05 -16.91
N PHE A 169 18.41 -9.53 -15.95
CA PHE A 169 19.78 -9.03 -16.16
C PHE A 169 20.73 -9.49 -15.04
N PRO A 170 21.02 -10.80 -14.95
CA PRO A 170 21.79 -11.37 -13.85
C PRO A 170 23.21 -10.78 -13.70
N GLY A 171 23.80 -10.25 -14.77
CA GLY A 171 25.14 -9.65 -14.76
C GLY A 171 25.21 -8.13 -14.55
N LYS A 172 24.08 -7.41 -14.50
CA LYS A 172 24.05 -5.94 -14.35
C LYS A 172 23.53 -5.47 -12.98
N TYR A 173 23.12 -6.39 -12.12
CA TYR A 173 22.59 -6.05 -10.81
C TYR A 173 23.70 -6.08 -9.75
N GLY A 174 24.14 -4.90 -9.32
CA GLY A 174 24.98 -4.76 -8.12
C GLY A 174 24.09 -4.72 -6.87
N PRO A 175 24.21 -5.66 -5.92
CA PRO A 175 23.45 -5.58 -4.67
C PRO A 175 23.83 -4.31 -3.91
N SER A 176 22.85 -3.46 -3.62
CA SER A 176 23.05 -2.28 -2.78
C SER A 176 23.31 -2.71 -1.32
N SER A 177 23.94 -1.83 -0.54
CA SER A 177 24.21 -2.07 0.90
C SER A 177 22.94 -2.41 1.71
N TYR A 178 21.76 -2.01 1.23
CA TYR A 178 20.47 -2.25 1.87
C TYR A 178 19.78 -3.54 1.42
N PHE A 179 20.38 -4.33 0.52
CA PHE A 179 19.77 -5.53 -0.03
C PHE A 179 19.33 -6.53 1.05
N TRP A 180 20.19 -6.82 2.03
CA TRP A 180 19.90 -7.76 3.11
C TRP A 180 18.74 -7.29 3.99
N ILE A 181 18.72 -6.01 4.32
CA ILE A 181 17.64 -5.40 5.12
C ILE A 181 16.32 -5.45 4.35
N ALA A 182 16.34 -5.08 3.06
CA ALA A 182 15.18 -5.14 2.18
C ALA A 182 14.64 -6.58 2.04
N LEU A 183 15.53 -7.58 1.96
CA LEU A 183 15.16 -9.00 1.89
C LEU A 183 14.48 -9.48 3.17
N VAL A 184 15.01 -9.13 4.35
CA VAL A 184 14.38 -9.47 5.64
C VAL A 184 12.99 -8.84 5.74
N ILE A 185 12.85 -7.56 5.38
CA ILE A 185 11.57 -6.86 5.38
C ILE A 185 10.60 -7.47 4.37
N PHE A 186 11.09 -7.90 3.21
CA PHE A 186 10.30 -8.58 2.19
C PHE A 186 9.78 -9.94 2.69
N ILE A 187 10.60 -10.72 3.38
CA ILE A 187 10.17 -11.99 4.01
C ILE A 187 9.09 -11.72 5.06
N LEU A 188 9.29 -10.72 5.94
CA LEU A 188 8.28 -10.32 6.94
C LEU A 188 6.98 -9.87 6.28
N PHE A 189 7.08 -9.11 5.18
CA PHE A 189 5.93 -8.73 4.36
C PHE A 189 5.18 -9.97 3.84
N LEU A 190 5.89 -10.96 3.27
CA LEU A 190 5.29 -12.20 2.80
C LEU A 190 4.57 -12.94 3.94
N ILE A 191 5.25 -13.17 5.07
CA ILE A 191 4.66 -13.82 6.25
C ILE A 191 3.36 -13.12 6.64
N LEU A 192 3.37 -11.79 6.72
CA LEU A 192 2.21 -11.00 7.11
C LEU A 192 1.03 -11.13 6.13
N ILE A 193 1.27 -11.14 4.82
CA ILE A 193 0.20 -11.25 3.81
C ILE A 193 -0.35 -12.68 3.66
N PHE A 194 0.42 -13.69 4.05
CA PHE A 194 -0.01 -15.09 4.08
C PHE A 194 -0.73 -15.46 5.37
N LEU A 195 -0.41 -14.78 6.48
CA LEU A 195 -1.02 -15.06 7.78
C LEU A 195 -2.30 -14.26 8.03
N ILE A 196 -2.32 -12.99 7.59
CA ILE A 196 -3.43 -12.07 7.82
C ILE A 196 -3.97 -11.56 6.48
N GLU A 197 -5.28 -11.70 6.29
CA GLU A 197 -5.96 -11.09 5.16
C GLU A 197 -5.74 -9.58 5.11
N ARG A 198 -5.07 -9.12 4.04
CA ARG A 198 -4.69 -7.72 3.85
C ARG A 198 -3.84 -7.14 4.99
N GLY A 199 -3.00 -7.95 5.64
CA GLY A 199 -2.17 -7.56 6.80
C GLY A 199 -1.33 -6.30 6.55
N TRP A 200 -0.55 -6.26 5.47
CA TRP A 200 0.25 -5.08 5.09
C TRP A 200 -0.58 -3.80 4.94
N CYS A 201 -1.61 -3.81 4.08
CA CYS A 201 -2.46 -2.64 3.88
C CYS A 201 -3.18 -2.22 5.17
N ARG A 202 -3.45 -3.15 6.10
CA ARG A 202 -4.13 -2.89 7.38
C ARG A 202 -3.22 -2.25 8.42
N TYR A 203 -1.97 -2.72 8.54
CA TYR A 203 -1.09 -2.41 9.68
C TYR A 203 0.19 -1.63 9.33
N PHE A 204 0.73 -1.76 8.12
CA PHE A 204 2.06 -1.21 7.79
C PHE A 204 2.07 -0.20 6.63
N CYS A 205 1.10 -0.25 5.72
CA CYS A 205 1.16 0.56 4.50
C CYS A 205 1.00 2.07 4.77
N PRO A 206 2.03 2.91 4.49
CA PRO A 206 1.99 4.36 4.73
C PRO A 206 1.04 5.09 3.76
N VAL A 207 0.97 4.68 2.48
CA VAL A 207 -0.02 5.24 1.54
C VAL A 207 -1.45 4.98 2.02
N GLY A 208 -1.70 3.80 2.59
CA GLY A 208 -2.98 3.47 3.21
C GLY A 208 -3.26 4.23 4.52
N ALA A 209 -2.23 4.81 5.15
CA ALA A 209 -2.38 5.72 6.28
C ALA A 209 -2.81 7.11 5.79
N ILE A 210 -2.19 7.63 4.72
CA ILE A 210 -2.55 8.91 4.09
C ILE A 210 -3.99 8.90 3.55
N LEU A 211 -4.41 7.82 2.89
CA LEU A 211 -5.76 7.71 2.31
C LEU A 211 -6.86 7.38 3.32
N ALA A 212 -6.53 6.93 4.53
CA ALA A 212 -7.53 6.48 5.50
C ALA A 212 -8.40 7.60 6.09
N PRO A 213 -7.88 8.80 6.45
CA PRO A 213 -8.70 9.94 6.88
C PRO A 213 -9.76 10.33 5.85
N PHE A 214 -9.42 10.26 4.56
CA PHE A 214 -10.33 10.61 3.48
C PHE A 214 -11.55 9.67 3.38
N ASN A 215 -11.54 8.49 4.01
CA ASN A 215 -12.74 7.66 4.06
C ASN A 215 -13.95 8.35 4.71
N LYS A 216 -13.75 9.29 5.63
CA LYS A 216 -14.86 10.03 6.25
C LYS A 216 -15.47 11.09 5.32
N ILE A 217 -14.66 11.60 4.39
CA ILE A 217 -15.00 12.71 3.49
C ILE A 217 -15.38 12.18 2.10
N SER A 218 -15.03 10.93 1.78
CA SER A 218 -15.17 10.39 0.44
C SER A 218 -16.63 10.35 -0.02
N LEU A 219 -16.88 10.72 -1.28
CA LEU A 219 -18.22 10.62 -1.90
C LEU A 219 -18.80 9.19 -1.83
N MET A 220 -17.94 8.18 -1.82
CA MET A 220 -18.31 6.77 -1.65
C MET A 220 -18.24 6.31 -0.19
N HIS A 221 -18.60 7.17 0.77
CA HIS A 221 -18.64 6.81 2.18
C HIS A 221 -19.70 5.73 2.43
N ILE A 222 -19.30 4.64 3.08
CA ILE A 222 -20.21 3.60 3.55
C ILE A 222 -20.21 3.67 5.07
N THR A 223 -21.30 4.18 5.63
CA THR A 223 -21.53 4.17 7.07
C THR A 223 -21.81 2.73 7.50
N ARG A 224 -21.03 2.22 8.46
CA ARG A 224 -21.41 0.98 9.13
C ARG A 224 -22.44 1.31 10.20
N VAL A 225 -23.61 0.71 10.07
CA VAL A 225 -24.64 0.74 11.10
C VAL A 225 -24.09 0.01 12.35
N PRO A 226 -24.29 0.57 13.57
CA PRO A 226 -23.94 -0.11 14.81
C PRO A 226 -24.53 -1.52 14.86
N GLU A 227 -23.81 -2.47 15.48
CA GLU A 227 -24.21 -3.89 15.49
C GLU A 227 -25.61 -4.10 16.11
N GLU A 228 -25.92 -3.31 17.13
CA GLU A 228 -27.22 -3.25 17.82
C GLU A 228 -28.38 -2.80 16.91
N THR A 229 -28.14 -1.86 16.00
CA THR A 229 -29.16 -1.40 15.03
C THR A 229 -29.23 -2.36 13.84
N PHE A 230 -28.08 -2.92 13.41
CA PHE A 230 -28.05 -3.90 12.34
C PHE A 230 -28.86 -5.15 12.70
N GLN A 231 -28.80 -5.64 13.94
CA GLN A 231 -29.63 -6.79 14.35
C GLN A 231 -31.14 -6.52 14.29
N LYS A 232 -31.57 -5.26 14.50
CA LYS A 232 -33.00 -4.88 14.46
C LYS A 232 -33.52 -4.69 13.02
N GLU A 233 -32.69 -4.16 12.13
CA GLU A 233 -33.06 -3.84 10.74
C GLU A 233 -32.65 -4.93 9.73
N CYS A 234 -31.90 -5.95 10.17
CA CYS A 234 -31.45 -7.03 9.29
C CYS A 234 -32.63 -7.90 8.85
N LEU A 235 -32.93 -7.89 7.56
CA LEU A 235 -33.96 -8.72 6.92
C LEU A 235 -33.57 -10.21 6.77
N HIS A 236 -32.50 -10.66 7.44
CA HIS A 236 -31.95 -12.02 7.37
C HIS A 236 -31.78 -12.58 5.93
N CYS A 237 -31.59 -11.72 4.94
CA CYS A 237 -31.51 -12.08 3.52
C CYS A 237 -30.19 -12.75 3.11
N ASN A 238 -29.31 -13.06 4.09
CA ASN A 238 -27.98 -13.66 3.92
C ASN A 238 -27.01 -12.92 2.98
N ALA A 239 -27.34 -11.72 2.51
CA ALA A 239 -26.49 -10.93 1.62
C ALA A 239 -25.12 -10.58 2.25
N CYS A 240 -25.07 -10.41 3.58
CA CYS A 240 -23.88 -10.03 4.33
C CYS A 240 -23.03 -11.22 4.82
N SER A 241 -23.47 -12.46 4.58
CA SER A 241 -22.85 -13.67 5.17
C SER A 241 -21.61 -14.22 4.42
N ASN A 242 -21.25 -13.63 3.27
CA ASN A 242 -20.22 -14.15 2.35
C ASN A 242 -18.91 -13.35 2.29
#